data_AF-A0A7W1ZVQ1-F1
#
_entry.id   AF-A0A7W1ZVQ1-F1
#
_cell.length_a   1.000
_cell.length_b   1.000
_cell.length_c   1.000
_cell.angle_alpha   90.00
_cell.angle_beta   90.00
_cell.angle_gamma   90.00
#
_symmetry.space_group_name_H-M   'P 1'
#
loop_
_entity.id
_entity.type
_entity.pdbx_description
1 polymer ?
#
loop_
_entity_poly.entity_id
_entity_poly.type
_entity_poly.pdbx_seq_one_letter_code
_entity_poly.pdbx_strand_id
1 'polypeptide(L)'
;EEDKVAAKYALENWPGQVIFSGFEIGDKIRSGLPLIHNDAISSSPVKDVFRICIPMAKEDSAGRKSWDETAVLVGITGYHPYYTLVPGSIKIDDKGSNKWVGKNRNQYYLVEKLPASAIEKRINQLIMHQPNK
;
A
#
# COMPACT_ATOMS: atom_id res chain seq x y z
N GLU A 1 -2.69 -17.43 -4.02
CA GLU A 1 -3.94 -18.05 -3.51
C GLU A 1 -4.37 -17.26 -2.28
N GLU A 2 -5.68 -17.05 -2.09
CA GLU A 2 -6.23 -16.27 -0.97
C GLU A 2 -6.71 -17.22 0.15
N ASP A 3 -6.39 -16.91 1.41
CA ASP A 3 -6.78 -17.73 2.58
C ASP A 3 -7.66 -16.94 3.56
N LYS A 4 -8.98 -17.10 3.40
CA LYS A 4 -9.98 -16.47 4.26
C LYS A 4 -9.94 -16.96 5.71
N VAL A 5 -9.57 -18.22 5.96
CA VAL A 5 -9.56 -18.81 7.30
C VAL A 5 -8.39 -18.23 8.09
N ALA A 6 -7.22 -18.16 7.47
CA ALA A 6 -6.04 -17.52 8.05
C ALA A 6 -6.28 -16.03 8.31
N ALA A 7 -6.87 -15.30 7.36
CA ALA A 7 -7.17 -13.87 7.52
C ALA A 7 -8.13 -13.61 8.70
N LYS A 8 -9.22 -14.38 8.80
CA LYS A 8 -10.17 -14.27 9.92
C LYS A 8 -9.47 -14.58 11.25
N TYR A 9 -8.75 -15.70 11.33
CA TYR A 9 -8.05 -16.10 12.55
C TYR A 9 -7.03 -15.04 13.00
N ALA A 10 -6.18 -14.55 12.09
CA ALA A 10 -5.17 -13.56 12.40
C ALA A 10 -5.80 -12.26 12.92
N LEU A 11 -6.84 -11.75 12.27
CA LEU A 11 -7.44 -10.46 12.61
C LEU A 11 -8.34 -10.52 13.86
N GLU A 12 -8.91 -11.69 14.18
CA GLU A 12 -9.66 -11.90 15.42
C GLU A 12 -8.75 -12.14 16.63
N ASN A 13 -7.53 -12.67 16.44
CA ASN A 13 -6.64 -13.09 17.52
C ASN A 13 -5.36 -12.25 17.66
N TRP A 14 -5.13 -11.25 16.79
CA TRP A 14 -3.94 -10.40 16.89
C TRP A 14 -3.97 -9.56 18.18
N PRO A 15 -2.95 -9.68 19.06
CA PRO A 15 -2.94 -8.97 20.34
C PRO A 15 -2.55 -7.49 20.20
N GLY A 16 -1.95 -7.10 19.08
CA GLY A 16 -1.47 -5.75 18.83
C GLY A 16 -2.49 -4.86 18.11
N GLN A 17 -2.05 -3.66 17.79
CA GLN A 17 -2.80 -2.76 16.91
C GLN A 17 -2.71 -3.24 15.46
N VAL A 18 -3.79 -3.07 14.69
CA VAL A 18 -3.81 -3.26 13.23
C VAL A 18 -4.19 -1.95 12.55
N ILE A 19 -3.44 -1.59 11.50
CA ILE A 19 -3.79 -0.49 10.59
C ILE A 19 -3.95 -1.09 9.19
N PHE A 20 -5.14 -0.99 8.62
CA PHE A 20 -5.44 -1.45 7.27
C PHE A 20 -5.10 -0.36 6.24
N SER A 21 -4.24 -0.72 5.29
CA SER A 21 -4.05 0.01 4.04
C SER A 21 -5.02 -0.55 3.01
N GLY A 22 -6.11 0.18 2.75
CA GLY A 22 -7.24 -0.32 1.96
C GLY A 22 -6.97 -0.36 0.45
N PHE A 23 -7.80 -1.13 -0.25
CA PHE A 23 -7.81 -1.18 -1.72
C PHE A 23 -7.99 0.23 -2.31
N GLU A 24 -8.87 1.02 -1.71
CA GLU A 24 -9.34 2.32 -2.17
C GLU A 24 -8.23 3.36 -2.27
N ILE A 25 -7.20 3.26 -1.40
CA ILE A 25 -6.08 4.19 -1.41
C ILE A 25 -4.95 3.72 -2.34
N GLY A 26 -4.68 2.41 -2.38
CA GLY A 26 -3.63 1.86 -3.25
C GLY A 26 -4.01 1.90 -4.73
N ASP A 27 -5.30 1.79 -5.07
CA ASP A 27 -5.80 1.83 -6.45
C ASP A 27 -5.54 3.17 -7.15
N LYS A 28 -5.55 4.26 -6.37
CA LYS A 28 -5.39 5.64 -6.85
C LYS A 28 -3.92 6.07 -7.04
N ILE A 29 -2.97 5.27 -6.58
CA ILE A 29 -1.55 5.62 -6.55
C ILE A 29 -0.79 4.71 -7.51
N ARG A 30 -0.13 5.29 -8.50
CA ARG A 30 0.63 4.56 -9.52
C ARG A 30 2.14 4.83 -9.42
N SER A 31 2.92 3.79 -9.18
CA SER A 31 4.36 3.87 -9.03
C SER A 31 5.12 3.18 -10.17
N GLY A 32 6.40 3.53 -10.31
CA GLY A 32 7.35 2.81 -11.15
C GLY A 32 7.65 3.47 -12.49
N LEU A 33 6.71 4.17 -13.15
CA LEU A 33 6.99 4.83 -14.43
C LEU A 33 8.14 5.85 -14.35
N PRO A 34 8.16 6.78 -13.37
CA PRO A 34 9.30 7.68 -13.20
C PRO A 34 10.64 6.95 -13.01
N LEU A 35 10.64 5.80 -12.32
CA LEU A 35 11.84 5.01 -12.06
C LEU A 35 12.36 4.34 -13.33
N ILE A 36 11.50 3.68 -14.12
CA ILE A 36 11.91 2.97 -15.33
C ILE A 36 12.39 3.93 -16.43
N HIS A 37 11.86 5.15 -16.45
CA HIS A 37 12.23 6.20 -17.40
C HIS A 37 13.38 7.11 -16.92
N ASN A 38 13.94 6.87 -15.73
CA ASN A 38 15.07 7.65 -15.23
C ASN A 38 16.41 7.02 -15.65
N ASP A 39 17.03 7.57 -16.70
CA ASP A 39 18.31 7.06 -17.24
C ASP A 39 19.51 7.24 -16.31
N ALA A 40 19.43 8.14 -15.33
CA ALA A 40 20.49 8.32 -14.34
C ALA A 40 20.56 7.17 -13.31
N ILE A 41 19.52 6.35 -13.22
CA ILE A 41 19.47 5.18 -12.33
C ILE A 41 19.80 3.93 -13.14
N SER A 42 20.97 3.35 -12.86
CA SER A 42 21.45 2.09 -13.44
C SER A 42 21.75 1.06 -12.36
N SER A 43 21.76 -0.23 -12.71
CA SER A 43 22.10 -1.32 -11.78
C SER A 43 21.23 -1.35 -10.51
N SER A 44 19.95 -1.01 -10.66
CA SER A 44 18.98 -0.99 -9.57
C SER A 44 18.01 -2.18 -9.70
N PRO A 45 18.01 -3.14 -8.76
CA PRO A 45 17.06 -4.24 -8.78
C PRO A 45 15.61 -3.76 -8.67
N VAL A 46 15.38 -2.62 -8.01
CA VAL A 46 14.06 -2.00 -7.94
C VAL A 46 13.63 -1.56 -9.34
N LYS A 47 14.50 -0.87 -10.09
CA LYS A 47 14.21 -0.46 -11.47
C LYS A 47 13.94 -1.65 -12.37
N ASP A 48 14.73 -2.72 -12.23
CA ASP A 48 14.58 -3.92 -13.04
C ASP A 48 13.22 -4.60 -12.84
N VAL A 49 12.76 -4.77 -11.60
CA VAL A 49 11.46 -5.39 -11.32
C VAL A 49 10.32 -4.57 -11.93
N PHE A 50 10.31 -3.24 -11.75
CA PHE A 50 9.27 -2.39 -12.35
C PHE A 50 9.31 -2.44 -13.89
N ARG A 51 10.51 -2.39 -14.49
CA ARG A 51 10.70 -2.44 -15.95
C ARG A 51 10.22 -3.77 -16.53
N ILE A 52 10.46 -4.89 -15.84
CA ILE A 52 10.06 -6.22 -16.28
C ILE A 52 8.56 -6.41 -16.11
N CYS A 53 7.99 -6.03 -14.96
CA CYS A 53 6.62 -6.39 -14.61
C CYS A 53 5.54 -5.47 -15.20
N ILE A 54 5.79 -4.16 -15.34
CA ILE A 54 4.79 -3.21 -15.87
C ILE A 54 4.24 -3.65 -17.25
N PRO A 55 5.07 -4.07 -18.22
CA PRO A 55 4.59 -4.49 -19.53
C PRO A 55 3.81 -5.82 -19.54
N MET A 56 3.84 -6.60 -18.45
CA MET A 56 3.19 -7.91 -18.39
C MET A 56 1.66 -7.81 -18.24
N ALA A 57 1.13 -6.66 -17.85
CA ALA A 57 -0.28 -6.43 -17.59
C ALA A 57 -0.74 -5.08 -18.16
N LYS A 58 -1.84 -5.06 -18.93
CA LYS A 58 -2.31 -3.85 -19.61
C LYS A 58 -2.77 -2.78 -18.61
N GLU A 59 -3.38 -3.22 -17.52
CA GLU A 59 -3.85 -2.41 -16.40
C GLU A 59 -2.73 -1.63 -15.68
N ASP A 60 -1.47 -2.03 -15.88
CA ASP A 60 -0.29 -1.39 -15.31
C ASP A 60 0.41 -0.43 -16.28
N SER A 61 -0.13 -0.22 -17.48
CA SER A 61 0.44 0.70 -18.48
C SER A 61 0.59 2.14 -17.98
N ALA A 62 -0.19 2.55 -16.97
CA ALA A 62 -0.09 3.85 -16.30
C ALA A 62 0.77 3.81 -15.01
N GLY A 63 1.48 2.71 -14.76
CA GLY A 63 2.21 2.41 -13.52
C GLY A 63 1.50 1.36 -12.66
N ARG A 64 2.24 0.75 -11.72
CA ARG A 64 1.72 -0.27 -10.80
C ARG A 64 0.92 0.39 -9.68
N LYS A 65 -0.25 -0.17 -9.36
CA LYS A 65 -1.04 0.25 -8.19
C LYS A 65 -0.26 -0.03 -6.91
N SER A 66 -0.24 0.94 -6.00
CA SER A 66 0.59 0.88 -4.80
C SER A 66 -0.18 0.48 -3.54
N TRP A 67 -0.71 -0.75 -3.52
CA TRP A 67 -1.34 -1.32 -2.31
C TRP A 67 -0.30 -1.63 -1.23
N ASP A 68 0.80 -2.28 -1.62
CA ASP A 68 1.83 -2.69 -0.67
C ASP A 68 2.73 -1.50 -0.29
N GLU A 69 3.10 -0.64 -1.24
CA GLU A 69 3.97 0.50 -0.94
C GLU A 69 3.28 1.53 -0.02
N THR A 70 1.95 1.66 -0.06
CA THR A 70 1.22 2.50 0.91
C THR A 70 1.27 1.92 2.32
N ALA A 71 1.13 0.60 2.46
CA ALA A 71 1.28 -0.08 3.74
C ALA A 71 2.71 0.09 4.30
N VAL A 72 3.73 -0.10 3.46
CA VAL A 72 5.13 0.10 3.84
C VAL A 72 5.42 1.54 4.23
N LEU A 73 4.94 2.53 3.46
CA LEU A 73 5.12 3.96 3.76
C LEU A 73 4.59 4.29 5.15
N VAL A 74 3.38 3.83 5.48
CA VAL A 74 2.77 4.04 6.80
C VAL A 74 3.54 3.28 7.89
N GLY A 75 4.00 2.06 7.60
CA GLY A 75 4.81 1.27 8.53
C GLY A 75 6.12 1.95 8.94
N ILE A 76 6.79 2.65 8.01
CA ILE A 76 8.09 3.29 8.27
C ILE A 76 8.00 4.74 8.74
N THR A 77 6.95 5.48 8.36
CA THR A 77 6.83 6.93 8.65
C THR A 77 5.66 7.29 9.56
N GLY A 78 4.78 6.34 9.86
CA GLY A 78 3.48 6.61 10.45
C GLY A 78 2.45 7.11 9.43
N TYR A 79 1.20 7.24 9.88
CA TYR A 79 0.09 7.65 9.00
C TYR A 79 0.06 9.17 8.76
N HIS A 80 0.55 9.99 9.70
CA HIS A 80 0.60 11.44 9.57
C HIS A 80 1.86 11.88 8.80
N PRO A 81 1.78 12.85 7.87
CA PRO A 81 0.63 13.71 7.54
C PRO A 81 -0.30 13.16 6.44
N TYR A 82 -0.02 11.99 5.88
CA TYR A 82 -0.63 11.48 4.65
C TYR A 82 -2.09 11.06 4.79
N TYR A 83 -2.43 10.48 5.93
CA TYR A 83 -3.71 9.84 6.20
C TYR A 83 -4.30 10.25 7.56
N THR A 84 -5.56 9.91 7.75
CA THR A 84 -6.23 9.85 9.06
C THR A 84 -6.64 8.41 9.36
N LEU A 85 -6.79 8.07 10.64
CA LEU A 85 -7.24 6.76 11.08
C LEU A 85 -8.74 6.78 11.38
N VAL A 86 -9.46 5.81 10.85
CA VAL A 86 -10.84 5.52 11.24
C VAL A 86 -10.87 4.32 12.16
N PRO A 87 -11.26 4.46 13.45
CA PRO A 87 -11.34 3.35 14.39
C PRO A 87 -12.53 2.42 14.07
N GLY A 88 -12.39 1.16 14.45
CA GLY A 88 -13.43 0.13 14.27
C GLY A 88 -12.81 -1.26 14.30
N SER A 89 -13.53 -2.23 13.78
CA SER A 89 -13.03 -3.59 13.57
C SER A 89 -13.41 -4.09 12.19
N ILE A 90 -12.52 -4.86 11.58
CA ILE A 90 -12.89 -5.69 10.44
C ILE A 90 -13.71 -6.89 10.93
N LYS A 91 -14.75 -7.25 10.19
CA LYS A 91 -15.46 -8.52 10.30
C LYS A 91 -15.38 -9.25 8.98
N ILE A 92 -14.83 -10.47 9.01
CA ILE A 92 -14.74 -11.35 7.85
C ILE A 92 -15.82 -12.43 7.97
N ASP A 93 -16.66 -12.55 6.95
CA ASP A 93 -17.65 -13.62 6.88
C ASP A 93 -17.05 -14.93 6.33
N ASP A 94 -17.81 -16.01 6.41
CA ASP A 94 -17.33 -17.34 6.00
C ASP A 94 -17.12 -17.45 4.48
N LYS A 95 -17.57 -16.45 3.70
CA LYS A 95 -17.31 -16.33 2.26
C LYS A 95 -16.05 -15.51 1.96
N GLY A 96 -15.39 -14.95 2.98
CA GLY A 96 -14.19 -14.11 2.85
C GLY A 96 -14.50 -12.64 2.56
N SER A 97 -15.77 -12.23 2.53
CA SER A 97 -16.11 -10.82 2.41
C SER A 97 -15.87 -10.11 3.74
N ASN A 98 -15.35 -8.89 3.68
CA ASN A 98 -15.08 -8.10 4.88
C ASN A 98 -15.99 -6.88 5.00
N LYS A 99 -16.26 -6.47 6.23
CA LYS A 99 -17.03 -5.27 6.58
C LYS A 99 -16.36 -4.52 7.72
N TRP A 100 -16.46 -3.20 7.70
CA TRP A 100 -16.04 -2.36 8.82
C TRP A 100 -17.19 -2.09 9.78
N VAL A 101 -16.98 -2.33 11.08
CA VAL A 101 -18.04 -2.17 12.09
C VAL A 101 -17.52 -1.56 13.40
N GLY A 102 -18.44 -0.91 14.13
CA GLY A 102 -18.23 -0.48 15.51
C GLY A 102 -17.21 0.63 15.68
N LYS A 103 -16.80 0.84 16.94
CA LYS A 103 -15.75 1.79 17.35
C LYS A 103 -14.79 1.10 18.31
N ASN A 104 -14.03 0.13 17.80
CA ASN A 104 -12.94 -0.50 18.52
C ASN A 104 -11.68 0.38 18.43
N ARG A 105 -10.84 0.35 19.47
CA ARG A 105 -9.63 1.17 19.60
C ARG A 105 -8.34 0.46 19.15
N ASN A 106 -8.39 -0.83 18.80
CA ASN A 106 -7.18 -1.59 18.42
C ASN A 106 -7.07 -1.87 16.92
N GLN A 107 -8.09 -1.53 16.12
CA GLN A 107 -7.99 -1.59 14.66
C GLN A 107 -8.43 -0.29 14.02
N TYR A 108 -7.77 0.04 12.92
CA TYR A 108 -7.99 1.27 12.17
C TYR A 108 -7.85 1.00 10.67
N TYR A 109 -8.54 1.76 9.82
CA TYR A 109 -8.17 1.86 8.40
C TYR A 109 -7.76 3.28 8.05
N LEU A 110 -6.93 3.39 7.00
CA LEU A 110 -6.44 4.66 6.48
C LEU A 110 -7.47 5.33 5.58
N VAL A 111 -7.69 6.63 5.82
CA VAL A 111 -8.42 7.52 4.90
C VAL A 111 -7.47 8.62 4.45
N GLU A 112 -7.50 8.93 3.15
CA GLU A 112 -6.70 9.98 2.55
C GLU A 112 -6.90 11.33 3.28
N LYS A 113 -5.79 11.93 3.71
CA LYS A 113 -5.75 13.31 4.23
C LYS A 113 -5.10 14.24 3.21
N LEU A 114 -4.10 13.74 2.49
CA LEU A 114 -3.49 14.40 1.35
C LEU A 114 -3.95 13.77 0.03
N PRO A 115 -3.88 14.50 -1.10
CA PRO A 115 -4.20 13.93 -2.41
C PRO A 115 -3.30 12.73 -2.75
N ALA A 116 -3.86 11.70 -3.39
CA ALA A 116 -3.12 10.51 -3.84
C ALA A 116 -1.83 10.86 -4.60
N SER A 117 -1.84 11.89 -5.44
CA SER A 117 -0.67 12.36 -6.20
C SER A 117 0.51 12.80 -5.32
N ALA A 118 0.25 13.32 -4.12
CA ALA A 118 1.31 13.67 -3.18
C ALA A 118 2.00 12.41 -2.62
N ILE A 119 1.22 11.37 -2.32
CA ILE A 119 1.73 10.08 -1.85
C ILE A 119 2.44 9.36 -3.00
N GLU A 120 1.87 9.39 -4.20
CA GLU A 120 2.49 8.84 -5.42
C GLU A 120 3.86 9.44 -5.67
N LYS A 121 3.97 10.78 -5.59
CA LYS A 121 5.25 11.47 -5.71
C LYS A 121 6.22 11.01 -4.62
N ARG A 122 5.76 10.87 -3.38
CA ARG A 122 6.60 10.42 -2.25
C ARG A 122 7.10 8.99 -2.44
N ILE A 123 6.24 8.06 -2.84
CA ILE A 123 6.61 6.66 -3.10
C ILE A 123 7.60 6.60 -4.26
N ASN A 124 7.32 7.28 -5.38
CA ASN A 124 8.25 7.33 -6.51
C ASN A 124 9.62 7.92 -6.12
N GLN A 125 9.65 8.96 -5.29
CA GLN A 125 10.92 9.50 -4.74
C GLN A 125 11.69 8.47 -3.92
N LEU A 126 11.00 7.69 -3.08
CA LEU A 126 11.64 6.68 -2.22
C LEU A 126 12.20 5.51 -3.04
N ILE A 127 11.45 4.98 -3.99
CA ILE A 127 11.90 3.85 -4.83
C ILE A 127 13.02 4.24 -5.82
N MET A 128 13.17 5.54 -6.10
CA MET A 128 14.26 6.08 -6.92
C MET A 128 15.52 6.41 -6.10
N HIS A 129 15.47 6.34 -4.77
CA HIS A 129 16.61 6.69 -3.93
C HIS A 129 17.85 5.85 -4.30
N GLN A 130 18.96 6.53 -4.57
CA GLN A 130 20.27 5.91 -4.74
C GLN A 130 21.06 6.08 -3.44
N PRO A 131 21.67 5.01 -2.89
CA PRO A 131 22.49 5.14 -1.70
C PRO A 131 23.67 6.07 -1.99
N ASN A 132 23.92 7.02 -1.07
CA ASN A 132 25.15 7.79 -1.10
C ASN A 132 26.32 6.84 -0.79
N LYS A 133 27.45 7.04 -1.48
CA LYS A 133 28.71 6.36 -1.18
C LYS A 133 29.27 6.79 0.18
#